data_AF-A0A7X0L035-F1
#
_entry.id   AF-A0A7X0L035-F1
#
_cell.length_a   1.000
_cell.length_b   1.000
_cell.length_c   1.000
_cell.angle_alpha   90.00
_cell.angle_beta   90.00
_cell.angle_gamma   90.00
#
_symmetry.space_group_name_H-M   'P 1'
#
loop_
_entity.id
_entity.type
_entity.pdbx_description
1 polymer ?
#
loop_
_entity_poly.entity_id
_entity_poly.type
_entity_poly.pdbx_seq_one_letter_code
_entity_poly.pdbx_strand_id
1 'polypeptide(L)'
;MPENSLRTTVSARALGEPAGRVPDLAGPRVFPIGTLIRGYLRGSGKHRATMPVRIPGKAGRAYRTGDNLSIEGADRGTHTWEDFQAERLGRPAPVEAAAG
;
A
#
# COMPACT_ATOMS: atom_id res chain seq x y z
N MET A 1 -8.99 -1.45 18.48
CA MET A 1 -7.51 -1.59 18.40
C MET A 1 -6.96 -0.27 17.87
N PRO A 2 -6.09 0.45 18.61
CA PRO A 2 -5.68 1.80 18.24
C PRO A 2 -4.63 1.82 17.11
N GLU A 3 -4.55 2.96 16.44
CA GLU A 3 -3.83 3.32 15.21
C GLU A 3 -2.34 2.92 15.10
N ASN A 4 -1.66 2.65 16.22
CA ASN A 4 -0.21 2.39 16.27
C ASN A 4 0.22 0.90 16.20
N SER A 5 -0.71 -0.06 16.16
CA SER A 5 -0.38 -1.48 16.36
C SER A 5 0.60 -2.08 15.34
N LEU A 6 0.52 -1.75 14.05
CA LEU A 6 1.40 -2.38 13.05
C LEU A 6 2.86 -1.87 13.10
N ARG A 7 3.07 -0.57 13.32
CA ARG A 7 4.43 0.01 13.40
C ARG A 7 5.21 -0.61 14.55
N THR A 8 4.58 -0.68 15.73
CA THR A 8 5.20 -1.29 16.90
C THR A 8 5.38 -2.80 16.71
N THR A 9 4.48 -3.47 15.98
CA THR A 9 4.59 -4.92 15.74
C THR A 9 5.80 -5.28 14.88
N VAL A 10 6.09 -4.52 13.81
CA VAL A 10 7.31 -4.75 12.99
C VAL A 10 8.56 -4.58 13.84
N SER A 11 8.65 -3.48 14.60
CA SER A 11 9.79 -3.24 15.47
C SER A 11 9.92 -4.31 16.55
N ALA A 12 8.82 -4.71 17.19
CA ALA A 12 8.82 -5.77 18.19
C ALA A 12 9.27 -7.13 17.60
N ARG A 13 8.81 -7.47 16.38
CA ARG A 13 9.24 -8.69 15.68
C ARG A 13 10.72 -8.64 15.30
N ALA A 14 11.24 -7.48 14.89
CA ALA A 14 12.65 -7.31 14.54
C ALA A 14 13.59 -7.36 15.75
N LEU A 15 13.09 -7.05 16.95
CA LEU A 15 13.86 -7.01 18.20
C LEU A 15 13.73 -8.30 19.04
N GLY A 16 12.85 -9.23 18.65
CA GLY A 16 12.65 -10.51 19.33
C GLY A 16 13.45 -11.66 18.70
N GLU A 17 13.24 -12.87 19.21
CA GLU A 17 13.80 -14.09 18.62
C GLU A 17 13.24 -14.36 17.21
N PRO A 18 14.01 -14.97 16.30
CA PRO A 18 13.53 -15.31 14.96
C PRO A 18 12.26 -16.17 14.99
N ALA A 19 11.14 -15.61 14.52
CA ALA A 19 9.82 -16.26 14.57
C ALA A 19 9.46 -17.05 13.29
N GLY A 20 10.40 -17.24 12.36
CA GLY A 20 10.11 -17.84 11.05
C GLY A 20 9.18 -16.98 10.20
N ARG A 21 8.30 -17.61 9.41
CA ARG A 21 7.31 -16.87 8.59
C ARG A 21 6.17 -16.38 9.46
N VAL A 22 6.14 -15.08 9.67
CA VAL A 22 5.03 -14.37 10.33
C VAL A 22 3.98 -13.93 9.29
N PRO A 23 2.73 -13.67 9.71
CA PRO A 23 1.73 -13.07 8.83
C PRO A 23 2.23 -11.81 8.14
N ASP A 24 1.93 -11.68 6.85
CA ASP A 24 2.22 -10.49 6.06
C ASP A 24 1.44 -9.29 6.61
N LEU A 25 1.91 -8.08 6.32
CA LEU A 25 1.24 -6.85 6.72
C LEU A 25 0.55 -6.23 5.52
N ALA A 26 -0.74 -5.94 5.65
CA ALA A 26 -1.54 -5.31 4.61
C ALA A 26 -2.19 -4.01 5.10
N GLY A 27 -2.31 -3.05 4.17
CA GLY A 27 -3.14 -1.86 4.40
C GLY A 27 -4.64 -2.18 4.34
N PRO A 28 -5.50 -1.23 4.77
CA PRO A 28 -6.95 -1.41 4.78
C PRO A 28 -7.58 -1.43 3.38
N ARG A 29 -6.88 -0.96 2.34
CA ARG A 29 -7.38 -0.83 0.97
C ARG A 29 -6.33 -1.24 -0.06
N VAL A 30 -6.79 -1.81 -1.17
CA VAL A 30 -5.98 -2.11 -2.36
C VAL A 30 -6.08 -0.93 -3.32
N PHE A 31 -4.98 -0.56 -3.96
CA PHE A 31 -4.95 0.56 -4.89
C PHE A 31 -4.25 0.19 -6.21
N PRO A 32 -4.75 0.67 -7.35
CA PRO A 32 -3.97 0.66 -8.58
C PRO A 32 -2.69 1.49 -8.39
N ILE A 33 -1.54 0.95 -8.78
CA ILE A 33 -0.25 1.64 -8.61
C ILE A 33 -0.22 3.02 -9.26
N GLY A 34 -0.86 3.17 -10.42
CA GLY A 34 -0.95 4.46 -11.12
C GLY A 34 -1.70 5.51 -10.31
N THR A 35 -2.70 5.10 -9.52
CA THR A 35 -3.44 6.00 -8.63
C THR A 35 -2.57 6.47 -7.47
N LEU A 36 -1.80 5.58 -6.85
CA LEU A 36 -0.83 5.94 -5.79
C LEU A 36 0.21 6.95 -6.29
N ILE A 37 0.80 6.68 -7.48
CA ILE A 37 1.81 7.56 -8.09
C ILE A 37 1.23 8.95 -8.37
N ARG A 38 0.06 9.04 -9.00
CA ARG A 38 -0.59 10.32 -9.31
C ARG A 38 -0.96 11.08 -8.03
N GLY A 39 -1.50 10.40 -7.03
CA GLY A 39 -1.82 10.97 -5.73
C GLY A 39 -0.58 11.58 -5.08
N TYR A 40 0.53 10.81 -5.01
CA TYR A 40 1.79 11.29 -4.46
C TYR A 40 2.36 12.51 -5.21
N LEU A 41 2.40 12.47 -6.54
CA LEU A 41 2.92 13.58 -7.35
C LEU A 41 2.11 14.86 -7.12
N ARG A 42 0.77 14.73 -7.05
CA ARG A 42 -0.12 15.86 -6.75
C ARG A 42 0.08 16.39 -5.33
N GLY A 43 0.09 15.52 -4.32
CA GLY A 43 0.28 15.90 -2.93
C GLY A 43 1.65 16.52 -2.65
N SER A 44 2.70 16.05 -3.35
CA SER A 44 4.07 16.58 -3.24
C SER A 44 4.37 17.78 -4.15
N GLY A 45 3.41 18.26 -4.95
CA GLY A 45 3.58 19.39 -5.85
C GLY A 45 4.54 19.14 -7.03
N LYS A 46 4.74 17.87 -7.40
CA LYS A 46 5.70 17.48 -8.46
C LYS A 46 4.98 17.22 -9.78
N HIS A 47 5.47 17.83 -10.85
CA HIS A 47 5.02 17.56 -12.22
C HIS A 47 5.98 16.59 -12.92
N ARG A 48 5.48 15.41 -13.28
CA ARG A 48 6.23 14.36 -14.01
C ARG A 48 5.30 13.68 -15.02
N ALA A 49 5.79 13.46 -16.23
CA ALA A 49 5.07 12.66 -17.22
C ALA A 49 5.00 11.21 -16.76
N THR A 50 3.83 10.58 -16.91
CA THR A 50 3.62 9.16 -16.62
C THR A 50 3.03 8.50 -17.85
N MET A 51 3.54 7.32 -18.22
CA MET A 51 3.06 6.55 -19.35
C MET A 51 2.56 5.20 -18.83
N PRO A 52 1.29 4.83 -19.07
CA PRO A 52 0.79 3.51 -18.70
C PRO A 52 1.48 2.45 -19.56
N VAL A 53 2.14 1.49 -18.91
CA VAL A 53 2.77 0.34 -19.57
C VAL A 53 1.93 -0.91 -19.34
N ARG A 54 1.53 -1.57 -20.42
CA ARG A 54 0.86 -2.86 -20.35
C ARG A 54 1.89 -3.96 -20.17
N ILE A 55 1.85 -4.65 -19.03
CA ILE A 55 2.66 -5.85 -18.82
C ILE A 55 1.94 -7.05 -19.46
N PRO A 56 2.54 -7.72 -20.46
CA PRO A 56 1.96 -8.90 -21.09
C PRO A 56 2.21 -10.17 -20.25
N GLY A 57 1.62 -11.29 -20.68
CA GLY A 57 1.90 -12.60 -20.11
C GLY A 57 1.38 -12.84 -18.69
N LYS A 58 1.98 -13.83 -18.02
CA LYS A 58 1.56 -14.31 -16.68
C LYS A 58 1.70 -13.23 -15.61
N ALA A 59 2.82 -12.51 -15.59
CA ALA A 59 3.05 -11.43 -14.63
C ALA A 59 1.98 -10.34 -14.74
N GLY A 60 1.68 -9.90 -15.97
CA GLY A 60 0.63 -8.91 -16.19
C GLY A 60 -0.75 -9.39 -15.77
N ARG A 61 -1.04 -10.69 -15.93
CA ARG A 61 -2.29 -11.29 -15.44
C ARG A 61 -2.34 -11.26 -13.91
N ALA A 62 -1.29 -11.71 -13.23
CA ALA A 62 -1.20 -11.71 -11.76
C ALA A 62 -1.48 -10.32 -11.17
N TYR A 63 -0.91 -9.26 -11.74
CA TYR A 63 -1.20 -7.89 -11.29
C TYR A 63 -2.63 -7.43 -11.55
N ARG A 64 -3.32 -7.98 -12.57
CA ARG A 64 -4.71 -7.63 -12.87
C ARG A 64 -5.71 -8.42 -12.07
N THR A 65 -5.40 -9.68 -11.74
CA THR A 65 -6.26 -10.56 -10.95
C THR A 65 -5.98 -10.46 -9.46
N GLY A 66 -4.92 -9.76 -9.06
CA GLY A 66 -4.57 -9.57 -7.66
C GLY A 66 -3.73 -10.70 -7.08
N ASP A 67 -3.26 -11.66 -7.88
CA ASP A 67 -2.41 -12.78 -7.41
C ASP A 67 -1.06 -12.30 -6.82
N ASN A 68 -0.69 -11.04 -7.07
CA ASN A 68 0.47 -10.41 -6.44
C ASN A 68 0.21 -9.90 -5.01
N LEU A 69 -1.04 -9.92 -4.56
CA LEU A 69 -1.45 -9.42 -3.25
C LEU A 69 -1.41 -10.57 -2.24
N SER A 70 -0.75 -10.35 -1.12
CA SER A 70 -0.77 -11.27 0.02
C SER A 70 -1.71 -10.76 1.11
N ILE A 71 -2.99 -10.60 0.76
CA ILE A 71 -4.01 -10.06 1.67
C ILE A 71 -4.74 -11.15 2.47
N GLU A 72 -4.67 -12.40 2.03
CA GLU A 72 -5.25 -13.53 2.74
C GLU A 72 -4.35 -13.90 3.92
N GLY A 73 -4.92 -13.92 5.13
CA GLY A 73 -4.18 -14.21 6.36
C GLY A 73 -3.22 -13.12 6.83
N ALA A 74 -3.21 -11.94 6.18
CA ALA A 74 -2.36 -10.82 6.58
C ALA A 74 -2.92 -10.05 7.79
N ASP A 75 -2.03 -9.57 8.64
CA ASP A 75 -2.36 -8.59 9.68
C ASP A 75 -2.69 -7.26 8.99
N ARG A 76 -3.97 -6.84 9.10
CA ARG A 76 -4.46 -5.64 8.42
C ARG A 76 -4.41 -4.42 9.33
N GLY A 77 -3.74 -3.37 8.86
CA GLY A 77 -3.69 -2.07 9.50
C GLY A 77 -4.90 -1.21 9.18
N THR A 78 -5.05 -0.10 9.90
CA THR A 78 -6.15 0.85 9.71
C THR A 78 -5.74 2.12 8.95
N HIS A 79 -4.45 2.43 8.91
CA HIS A 79 -3.93 3.65 8.31
C HIS A 79 -3.99 3.58 6.77
N THR A 80 -4.65 4.55 6.15
CA THR A 80 -4.86 4.60 4.70
C THR A 80 -3.76 5.38 3.98
N TRP A 81 -3.79 5.36 2.64
CA TRP A 81 -2.88 6.15 1.84
C TRP A 81 -3.12 7.66 1.96
N GLU A 82 -4.37 8.06 2.12
CA GLU A 82 -4.80 9.44 2.30
C GLU A 82 -4.36 9.98 3.65
N ASP A 83 -4.43 9.15 4.70
CA ASP A 83 -3.89 9.50 6.02
C ASP A 83 -2.37 9.75 5.90
N PHE A 84 -1.63 8.85 5.22
CA PHE A 84 -0.21 9.03 4.96
C PHE A 84 0.08 10.35 4.20
N GLN A 85 -0.71 10.66 3.16
CA GLN A 85 -0.54 11.91 2.42
C GLN A 85 -0.83 13.14 3.28
N ALA A 86 -1.88 13.10 4.12
CA ALA A 86 -2.23 14.19 5.01
C ALA A 86 -1.08 14.45 6.01
N GLU A 87 -0.53 13.41 6.60
CA GLU A 87 0.58 13.50 7.56
C GLU A 87 1.90 13.96 6.93
N ARG A 88 2.24 13.45 5.74
CA ARG A 88 3.57 13.63 5.15
C ARG A 88 3.66 14.75 4.13
N LEU A 89 2.56 15.06 3.45
CA LEU A 89 2.53 16.00 2.34
C LEU A 89 1.68 17.25 2.65
N GLY A 90 0.91 17.26 3.74
CA GLY A 90 0.08 18.40 4.17
C GLY A 90 -1.11 18.72 3.24
N ARG A 91 -1.20 18.07 2.07
CA ARG A 91 -2.31 18.18 1.12
C ARG A 91 -2.63 16.80 0.54
N PRO A 92 -3.59 16.06 1.13
CA PRO A 92 -3.97 14.77 0.60
C PRO A 92 -4.64 14.93 -0.76
N ALA A 93 -4.17 14.18 -1.76
CA ALA A 93 -4.92 14.00 -2.99
C ALA A 93 -5.88 12.82 -2.81
N PRO A 94 -7.18 12.99 -3.11
CA PRO A 94 -8.11 11.86 -3.17
C PRO A 94 -7.56 10.79 -4.11
N VAL A 95 -7.58 9.53 -3.67
CA VAL A 95 -7.19 8.37 -4.47
C VAL A 95 -8.27 7.32 -4.42
N GLU A 96 -8.60 6.78 -5.59
CA GLU A 96 -9.59 5.72 -5.72
C GLU A 96 -8.95 4.36 -5.42
N ALA A 97 -9.54 3.62 -4.49
CA ALA A 97 -9.17 2.22 -4.26
C ALA A 97 -9.59 1.35 -5.45
N ALA A 98 -8.96 0.19 -5.60
CA ALA A 98 -9.43 -0.80 -6.55
C ALA A 98 -10.87 -1.20 -6.18
N ALA A 99 -11.73 -1.37 -7.19
CA ALA A 99 -13.02 -2.00 -6.98
C ALA A 99 -12.78 -3.42 -6.45
N GLY A 100 -13.48 -3.76 -5.35
CA GLY A 100 -13.38 -5.06 -4.69
C GLY A 100 -13.93 -6.19 -5.52
#